data_AF-A0A9D4I0U2-F1
#
_entry.id   AF-A0A9D4I0U2-F1
#
_cell.length_a   1.000
_cell.length_b   1.000
_cell.length_c   1.000
_cell.angle_alpha   90.00
_cell.angle_beta   90.00
_cell.angle_gamma   90.00
#
_symmetry.space_group_name_H-M   'P 1'
#
loop_
_entity.id
_entity.type
_entity.pdbx_description
1 polymer ?
#
loop_
_entity_poly.entity_id
_entity_poly.type
_entity_poly.pdbx_seq_one_letter_code
_entity_poly.pdbx_strand_id
1 'polypeptide(L)'
;MEYLVRLTKGHLRSMCSNVTEKSLVKPSSSFFGLNEISDQFDQETFTIKRAQKHKRLSCFEDEKTIISSLRAIRPFLVTPGRRVASMKKTPTNPITKLNLEEFIKWNETHNLKMFYEL
;
A
#
# COMPACT_ATOMS: atom_id res chain seq x y z
N MET A 1 6.82 -6.06 -21.09
CA MET A 1 7.64 -5.02 -21.77
C MET A 1 8.12 -3.92 -20.82
N GLU A 2 7.27 -3.36 -19.96
CA GLU A 2 7.63 -2.24 -19.07
C GLU A 2 8.83 -2.52 -18.14
N TYR A 3 8.92 -3.74 -17.58
CA TYR A 3 10.05 -4.14 -16.72
C TYR A 3 11.40 -4.13 -17.45
N LEU A 4 11.43 -4.63 -18.69
CA LEU A 4 12.63 -4.63 -19.54
C LEU A 4 13.02 -3.18 -19.89
N VAL A 5 12.05 -2.36 -20.29
CA VAL A 5 12.26 -0.94 -20.56
C VAL A 5 12.84 -0.22 -19.33
N ARG A 6 12.42 -0.56 -18.12
CA ARG A 6 12.93 0.03 -16.88
C ARG A 6 14.38 -0.38 -16.59
N LEU A 7 14.72 -1.67 -16.73
CA LEU A 7 16.09 -2.16 -16.53
C LEU A 7 17.06 -1.57 -17.54
N THR A 8 16.68 -1.58 -18.82
CA THR A 8 17.47 -0.98 -19.90
C THR A 8 17.65 0.53 -19.66
N LYS A 9 16.61 1.28 -19.29
CA LYS A 9 16.72 2.70 -18.94
C LYS A 9 17.64 2.94 -17.74
N GLY A 10 17.61 2.07 -16.73
CA GLY A 10 18.48 2.17 -15.56
C GLY A 10 19.96 2.04 -15.95
N HIS A 11 20.28 1.06 -16.78
CA HIS A 11 21.66 0.85 -17.20
C HIS A 11 22.13 1.93 -18.19
N LEU A 12 21.28 2.37 -19.11
CA LEU A 12 21.57 3.49 -20.01
C LEU A 12 21.83 4.80 -19.25
N ARG A 13 21.09 5.06 -18.17
CA ARG A 13 21.35 6.22 -17.28
C ARG A 13 22.68 6.14 -16.55
N SER A 14 23.19 4.93 -16.30
CA SER A 14 24.52 4.74 -15.69
C SER A 14 25.67 4.94 -16.66
N MET A 15 25.40 5.02 -17.97
CA MET A 15 26.43 5.30 -18.96
C MET A 15 26.67 6.82 -19.07
N CYS A 16 27.93 7.25 -18.93
CA CYS A 16 28.31 8.67 -18.95
C CYS A 16 28.34 9.26 -20.38
N SER A 17 28.60 10.56 -20.51
CA SER A 17 28.45 11.33 -21.77
C SER A 17 29.29 10.88 -22.98
N ASN A 18 30.28 9.98 -22.81
CA ASN A 18 31.17 9.52 -23.88
C ASN A 18 30.74 8.18 -24.52
N VAL A 19 29.43 7.96 -24.60
CA VAL A 19 28.85 6.72 -25.12
C VAL A 19 28.77 6.76 -26.64
N THR A 20 29.34 5.76 -27.28
CA THR A 20 29.24 5.51 -28.72
C THR A 20 28.11 4.52 -29.03
N GLU A 21 27.60 4.54 -30.26
CA GLU A 21 26.58 3.59 -30.72
C GLU A 21 27.04 2.14 -30.53
N LYS A 22 28.31 1.85 -30.83
CA LYS A 22 28.93 0.53 -30.61
C LYS A 22 28.93 0.11 -29.13
N SER A 23 29.14 1.07 -28.22
CA SER A 23 29.06 0.80 -26.77
C SER A 23 27.63 0.63 -26.25
N LEU A 24 26.61 1.04 -27.00
CA LEU A 24 25.18 0.84 -26.65
C LEU A 24 24.64 -0.51 -27.15
N VAL A 25 25.06 -0.93 -28.34
CA VAL A 25 24.54 -2.15 -28.98
C VAL A 25 24.90 -3.40 -28.17
N LYS A 26 26.13 -3.50 -27.67
CA LYS A 26 26.61 -4.66 -26.89
C LYS A 26 25.83 -4.88 -25.57
N PRO A 27 25.66 -3.86 -24.70
CA PRO A 27 24.81 -4.00 -23.51
C PRO A 27 23.35 -4.27 -23.88
N SER A 28 22.84 -3.59 -24.91
CA SER A 28 21.45 -3.71 -25.33
C SER A 28 21.08 -5.12 -25.79
N SER A 29 21.97 -5.80 -26.51
CA SER A 29 21.76 -7.19 -26.96
C SER A 29 21.97 -8.23 -25.86
N SER A 30 22.77 -7.92 -24.84
CA SER A 30 23.10 -8.85 -23.75
C SER A 30 22.08 -8.86 -22.59
N PHE A 31 21.19 -7.87 -22.50
CA PHE A 31 20.18 -7.81 -21.43
C PHE A 31 19.29 -9.05 -21.33
N PHE A 32 18.97 -9.68 -22.47
CA PHE A 32 18.15 -10.89 -22.46
C PHE A 32 18.90 -12.05 -21.77
N GLY A 33 20.15 -12.30 -22.18
CA GLY A 33 20.98 -13.36 -21.59
C GLY A 33 21.38 -13.08 -20.14
N LEU A 34 21.60 -11.80 -19.77
CA LEU A 34 21.92 -11.44 -18.38
C LEU A 34 20.75 -11.73 -17.43
N ASN A 35 19.50 -11.54 -17.86
CA ASN A 35 18.34 -11.89 -17.05
C ASN A 35 18.25 -13.41 -16.85
N GLU A 36 18.44 -14.17 -17.92
CA GLU A 36 18.41 -15.64 -17.87
C GLU A 36 19.49 -16.20 -16.93
N ILE A 37 20.72 -15.67 -17.02
CA ILE A 37 21.83 -16.02 -16.11
C ILE A 37 21.51 -15.64 -14.66
N SER A 38 20.93 -14.46 -14.43
CA SER A 38 20.57 -14.02 -13.07
C SER A 38 19.47 -14.88 -12.47
N ASP A 39 18.45 -15.25 -13.25
CA ASP A 39 17.36 -16.10 -12.78
C ASP A 39 17.84 -17.53 -12.49
N GLN A 40 18.72 -18.08 -13.33
CA GLN A 40 19.37 -19.37 -13.11
C GLN A 40 20.23 -19.36 -11.84
N PHE A 41 21.04 -18.32 -11.66
CA PHE A 41 21.88 -18.15 -10.47
C PHE A 41 21.04 -18.04 -9.18
N ASP A 42 19.95 -17.26 -9.20
CA ASP A 42 19.03 -17.15 -8.05
C ASP A 42 18.40 -18.50 -7.71
N GLN A 43 18.07 -19.33 -8.70
CA GLN A 43 17.54 -20.67 -8.50
C GLN A 43 18.56 -21.62 -7.87
N GLU A 44 19.80 -21.63 -8.38
CA GLU A 44 20.87 -22.49 -7.88
C GLU A 44 21.34 -22.10 -6.47
N THR A 45 21.30 -20.82 -6.14
CA THR A 45 21.71 -20.29 -4.83
C THR A 45 20.58 -20.27 -3.80
N PHE A 46 19.38 -20.71 -4.18
CA PHE A 46 18.15 -20.61 -3.36
C PHE A 46 17.93 -19.20 -2.81
N THR A 47 18.32 -18.18 -3.58
CA THR A 47 18.21 -16.79 -3.14
C THR A 47 16.75 -16.43 -2.99
N ILE A 48 16.34 -16.06 -1.77
CA ILE A 48 14.96 -15.68 -1.47
C ILE A 48 14.62 -14.39 -2.21
N LYS A 49 13.84 -14.49 -3.30
CA LYS A 49 13.23 -13.32 -3.96
C LYS A 49 12.25 -12.65 -2.99
N ARG A 50 12.73 -11.63 -2.27
CA ARG A 50 11.89 -10.84 -1.35
C ARG A 50 10.78 -10.16 -2.15
N ALA A 51 9.53 -10.54 -1.87
CA ALA A 51 8.38 -9.87 -2.44
C ALA A 51 8.46 -8.37 -2.13
N GLN A 52 8.48 -7.53 -3.17
CA GLN A 52 8.40 -6.09 -2.96
C GLN A 52 7.05 -5.75 -2.31
N LYS A 53 7.07 -4.80 -1.37
CA LYS A 53 5.89 -4.23 -0.69
C LYS A 53 4.76 -3.99 -1.71
N HIS A 54 3.65 -4.73 -1.52
CA HIS A 54 2.35 -4.55 -2.17
C HIS A 54 2.40 -4.24 -3.68
N LYS A 55 2.83 -5.22 -4.49
CA LYS A 55 2.67 -5.15 -5.96
C LYS A 55 1.21 -5.38 -6.43
N ARG A 56 0.36 -5.93 -5.57
CA ARG A 56 -1.03 -6.25 -5.88
C ARG A 56 -1.94 -5.35 -5.05
N LEU A 57 -2.84 -4.63 -5.72
CA LEU A 57 -4.06 -4.13 -5.09
C LEU A 57 -4.78 -5.32 -4.43
N SER A 58 -5.46 -5.09 -3.31
CA SER A 58 -6.13 -6.12 -2.51
C SER A 58 -6.80 -7.14 -3.43
N CYS A 59 -6.38 -8.41 -3.32
CA CYS A 59 -6.98 -9.45 -4.13
C CYS A 59 -8.33 -9.79 -3.48
N PHE A 60 -9.37 -9.98 -4.31
CA PHE A 60 -10.69 -10.40 -3.86
C PHE A 60 -10.64 -11.63 -2.93
N GLU A 61 -9.69 -12.55 -3.17
CA GLU A 61 -9.48 -13.73 -2.33
C GLU A 61 -8.91 -13.39 -0.94
N ASP A 62 -8.04 -12.38 -0.84
CA ASP A 62 -7.51 -11.92 0.44
C ASP A 62 -8.65 -11.30 1.28
N GLU A 63 -9.50 -10.49 0.66
CA GLU A 63 -10.67 -9.90 1.30
C GLU A 63 -11.66 -10.97 1.76
N LYS A 64 -11.94 -11.97 0.94
CA LYS A 64 -12.82 -13.10 1.29
C LYS A 64 -12.28 -13.90 2.47
N THR A 65 -10.97 -14.10 2.54
CA THR A 65 -10.29 -14.79 3.64
C THR A 65 -10.35 -13.97 4.93
N ILE A 66 -10.21 -12.65 4.85
CA ILE A 66 -10.36 -11.75 5.99
C ILE A 66 -11.82 -11.77 6.49
N ILE A 67 -12.80 -11.70 5.58
CA ILE A 67 -14.23 -11.73 5.94
C ILE A 67 -14.60 -13.05 6.62
N SER A 68 -14.14 -14.20 6.09
CA SER A 68 -14.42 -15.51 6.70
C SER A 68 -13.82 -15.60 8.11
N SER A 69 -12.59 -15.13 8.28
CA SER A 69 -11.90 -15.08 9.58
C SER A 69 -12.61 -14.18 10.59
N LEU A 70 -13.03 -12.98 10.17
CA LEU A 70 -13.77 -12.04 11.02
C LEU A 70 -15.15 -12.58 11.43
N ARG A 71 -15.83 -13.31 10.54
CA ARG A 71 -17.10 -13.98 10.85
C ARG A 71 -16.93 -15.12 11.85
N ALA A 72 -15.82 -15.86 11.80
CA ALA A 72 -15.54 -16.94 12.75
C ALA A 72 -15.20 -16.39 14.15
N ILE A 73 -14.31 -15.41 14.23
CA ILE A 73 -13.83 -14.85 15.50
C ILE A 73 -14.90 -13.97 16.17
N ARG A 74 -15.78 -13.34 15.37
CA ARG A 74 -16.80 -12.36 15.80
C ARG A 74 -16.22 -11.34 16.80
N PRO A 75 -15.11 -10.66 16.47
CA PRO A 75 -14.36 -9.86 17.44
C PRO A 75 -15.18 -8.69 18.01
N PHE A 76 -16.18 -8.22 17.27
CA PHE A 76 -17.09 -7.13 17.63
C PHE A 76 -18.39 -7.58 18.31
N LEU A 77 -18.50 -8.86 18.68
CA LEU A 77 -19.66 -9.34 19.42
C LEU A 77 -19.66 -8.66 20.79
N VAL A 78 -20.74 -7.91 21.07
CA VAL A 78 -20.92 -7.21 22.34
C VAL A 78 -20.91 -8.25 23.45
N THR A 79 -19.80 -8.30 24.18
CA THR A 79 -19.64 -9.20 25.32
C THR A 79 -19.88 -8.35 26.57
N PRO A 80 -20.96 -8.60 27.34
CA PRO A 80 -21.23 -7.82 28.53
C PRO A 80 -20.03 -7.90 29.49
N GLY A 81 -19.51 -6.75 29.92
CA GLY A 81 -18.36 -6.67 30.85
C GLY A 81 -16.98 -6.73 30.22
N ARG A 82 -16.83 -6.89 28.89
CA ARG A 82 -15.53 -6.85 28.22
C ARG A 82 -14.92 -5.45 28.31
N ARG A 83 -13.88 -5.32 29.14
CA ARG A 83 -13.09 -4.10 29.31
C ARG A 83 -11.68 -4.36 28.80
N VAL A 84 -11.16 -3.48 27.96
CA VAL A 84 -9.74 -3.50 27.58
C VAL A 84 -8.96 -2.97 28.78
N ALA A 85 -7.83 -3.59 29.16
CA ALA A 85 -7.04 -3.15 30.33
C ALA A 85 -6.60 -1.67 30.25
N SER A 86 -6.49 -1.14 29.03
CA SER A 86 -6.23 0.28 28.75
C SER A 86 -7.43 1.21 28.99
N MET A 87 -8.66 0.71 28.93
CA MET A 87 -9.89 1.48 29.13
C MET A 87 -10.42 1.31 30.56
N LYS A 88 -9.79 2.02 31.51
CA LYS A 88 -10.21 2.03 32.93
C LYS A 88 -11.59 2.67 33.16
N LYS A 89 -12.03 3.55 32.24
CA LYS A 89 -13.33 4.22 32.28
C LYS A 89 -14.21 3.66 31.16
N THR A 90 -15.46 3.32 31.49
CA THR A 90 -16.47 2.97 30.49
C THR A 90 -16.64 4.15 29.54
N PRO A 91 -16.51 3.98 28.22
CA PRO A 91 -16.75 5.08 27.29
C PRO A 91 -18.20 5.54 27.46
N THR A 92 -18.39 6.71 28.03
CA THR A 92 -19.69 7.36 28.11
C THR A 92 -20.10 7.81 26.72
N ASN A 93 -21.36 7.65 26.35
CA ASN A 93 -21.85 8.09 25.05
C ASN A 93 -21.51 9.59 24.87
N PRO A 94 -20.71 9.99 23.86
CA PRO A 94 -20.27 11.37 23.69
C PRO A 94 -21.45 12.34 23.51
N ILE A 95 -22.62 11.85 23.09
CA ILE A 95 -23.85 12.63 22.94
C ILE A 95 -24.34 13.16 24.30
N THR A 96 -24.04 12.49 25.41
CA THR A 96 -24.46 12.96 26.75
C THR A 96 -23.77 14.24 27.20
N LYS A 97 -22.64 14.60 26.57
CA LYS A 97 -21.92 15.86 26.84
C LYS A 97 -22.06 16.87 25.71
N LEU A 98 -22.79 16.54 24.64
CA LEU A 98 -22.96 17.42 23.52
C LEU A 98 -24.02 18.47 23.86
N ASN A 99 -23.58 19.71 24.06
CA ASN A 99 -24.50 20.83 24.12
C ASN A 99 -24.98 21.14 22.70
N LEU A 100 -26.21 20.71 22.39
CA LEU A 100 -26.83 20.88 21.08
C LEU A 100 -26.92 22.36 20.68
N GLU A 101 -27.11 23.27 21.64
CA GLU A 101 -27.23 24.70 21.36
C GLU A 101 -25.89 25.30 20.90
N GLU A 102 -24.79 24.94 21.57
CA GLU A 102 -23.45 25.34 21.14
C GLU A 102 -23.08 24.74 19.79
N PHE A 103 -23.48 23.48 19.54
CA PHE A 103 -23.22 22.82 18.27
C PHE A 103 -23.97 23.47 17.11
N ILE A 104 -25.25 23.81 17.29
CA ILE A 104 -26.05 24.50 16.27
C ILE A 104 -25.46 25.89 16.00
N LYS A 105 -25.09 26.64 17.04
CA LYS A 105 -24.45 27.95 16.91
C LYS A 105 -23.08 27.86 16.22
N TRP A 106 -22.30 26.82 16.51
CA TRP A 106 -21.04 26.54 15.82
C TRP A 106 -21.27 26.22 14.34
N ASN A 107 -22.28 25.40 14.03
CA ASN A 107 -22.62 25.04 12.66
C ASN A 107 -23.08 26.25 11.85
N GLU A 108 -23.94 27.10 12.42
CA GLU A 108 -24.39 28.36 11.78
C GLU A 108 -23.24 29.33 11.52
N THR A 109 -22.26 29.41 12.43
CA THR A 109 -21.09 30.28 12.27
C THR A 109 -20.06 29.74 11.28
N HIS A 110 -19.99 28.42 11.07
CA HIS A 110 -19.00 27.76 10.20
C HIS A 110 -19.59 27.27 8.87
N ASN A 111 -20.90 27.43 8.63
CA ASN A 111 -21.58 27.07 7.38
C ASN A 111 -21.29 28.01 6.18
N LEU A 112 -20.36 28.95 6.33
CA LEU A 112 -19.91 29.79 5.21
C LEU A 112 -18.63 29.22 4.60
N LYS A 113 -18.82 28.51 3.47
CA LYS A 113 -17.87 28.11 2.39
C LYS A 113 -17.66 26.61 2.21
N MET A 114 -18.75 25.90 1.90
CA MET A 114 -18.68 24.73 1.00
C MET A 114 -19.53 24.99 -0.25
N PHE A 115 -19.42 26.18 -0.83
CA PHE A 115 -19.74 26.37 -2.24
C PHE A 115 -18.48 26.03 -3.03
N TYR A 116 -18.41 24.78 -3.51
CA TYR A 116 -17.55 24.48 -4.64
C TYR A 116 -18.07 25.27 -5.84
N GLU A 117 -17.21 26.11 -6.40
CA GLU A 117 -17.40 26.72 -7.71
C GLU A 117 -17.61 25.60 -8.74
N LEU A 118 -18.73 25.65 -9.46
CA LEU A 118 -18.98 24.91 -10.70
C LEU A 118 -18.83 25.87 -11.87
#